data_AF-A0A7W7G6A9-F1
#
_entry.id   AF-A0A7W7G6A9-F1
#
_cell.length_a   1.000
_cell.length_b   1.000
_cell.length_c   1.000
_cell.angle_alpha   90.00
_cell.angle_beta   90.00
_cell.angle_gamma   90.00
#
_symmetry.space_group_name_H-M   'P 1'
#
loop_
_entity.id
_entity.type
_entity.pdbx_description
1 polymer ?
#
loop_
_entity_poly.entity_id
_entity_poly.type
_entity_poly.pdbx_seq_one_letter_code
_entity_poly.pdbx_strand_id
1 'polypeptide(L)'
;MSLTDEKTQRTRLWDLAGGRRGVGIAVGIFALTRVAQLIILAWLDAADDEPIGVRDRLLVWDAGWFLRVAVGGYPHGYTFDAAGRMEGNELAFFPLYPTLIRMVAALGIPASTAALIVSWLAAVGAAVAVHLLGTSLHDKRTGWALVGICFSAPVAIVFSMAYTEALFLALVAGMLVAAHRRVWWAAGLLGLAAALTRPTGAAAAVALAVAALLAIREDRRKMWQPLGAAGLALLGVPLFLTWVGWRVGDPAAWFRIQAAGWGTAFDYGSSTLSFLGTTLSGADGWVPVSVAFILLAALVAAGVALAGRPWLPLAVYGLIAMLLVYGQAGFYHSKPRLLVPVLLTLLPAAIAAGRARPRVAVLSIAAWAAFGLWYGAYLVTVWPYTL
;
A
#
# COMPACT_ATOMS: atom_id res chain seq x y z
N MET A 1 34.94 22.64 -0.34
CA MET A 1 33.75 22.51 -1.21
C MET A 1 34.27 22.30 -2.61
N SER A 2 34.28 21.06 -3.10
CA SER A 2 34.93 20.66 -4.36
C SER A 2 33.98 20.83 -5.54
N LEU A 3 34.49 21.31 -6.69
CA LEU A 3 33.76 21.51 -7.96
C LEU A 3 33.05 20.25 -8.50
N THR A 4 33.32 19.07 -7.95
CA THR A 4 32.59 17.82 -8.23
C THR A 4 31.22 17.73 -7.54
N ASP A 5 31.01 18.43 -6.42
CA ASP A 5 29.74 18.41 -5.68
C ASP A 5 28.65 19.25 -6.36
N GLU A 6 29.05 20.28 -7.12
CA GLU A 6 28.14 21.21 -7.80
C GLU A 6 27.55 20.63 -9.09
N LYS A 7 28.30 19.77 -9.81
CA LYS A 7 27.81 19.09 -11.03
C LYS A 7 26.78 18.00 -10.74
N THR A 8 26.91 17.34 -9.58
CA THR A 8 25.99 16.28 -9.14
C THR A 8 24.63 16.86 -8.69
N GLN A 9 24.58 18.17 -8.38
CA GLN A 9 23.38 18.86 -7.90
C GLN A 9 22.34 19.22 -8.98
N ARG A 10 22.64 19.08 -10.28
CA ARG A 10 21.74 19.53 -11.37
C ARG A 10 21.18 18.46 -12.29
N THR A 11 21.53 17.18 -12.15
CA THR A 11 20.78 16.13 -12.84
C THR A 11 19.39 16.03 -12.21
N ARG A 12 18.36 16.34 -12.99
CA ARG A 12 16.98 16.19 -12.52
C ARG A 12 16.75 14.70 -12.29
N LEU A 13 16.03 14.33 -11.23
CA LEU A 13 15.66 12.93 -10.98
C LEU A 13 15.00 12.30 -12.22
N TRP A 14 14.25 13.11 -12.97
CA TRP A 14 13.71 12.76 -14.27
C TRP A 14 14.74 12.18 -15.24
N ASP A 15 15.91 12.80 -15.36
CA ASP A 15 16.96 12.37 -16.28
C ASP A 15 17.63 11.09 -15.78
N LEU A 16 17.89 10.98 -14.46
CA LEU A 16 18.38 9.77 -13.82
C LEU A 16 17.41 8.59 -14.00
N ALA A 17 16.11 8.87 -13.98
CA ALA A 17 15.05 7.91 -14.19
C ALA A 17 14.90 7.49 -15.66
N GLY A 18 15.70 8.02 -16.58
CA GLY A 18 15.66 7.72 -18.01
C GLY A 18 14.63 8.56 -18.79
N GLY A 19 14.19 9.68 -18.22
CA GLY A 19 13.21 10.58 -18.79
C GLY A 19 11.90 9.89 -19.17
N ARG A 20 11.31 10.30 -20.29
CA ARG A 20 10.06 9.71 -20.82
C ARG A 20 10.19 8.20 -21.07
N ARG A 21 11.34 7.75 -21.57
CA ARG A 21 11.56 6.34 -21.89
C ARG A 21 11.61 5.48 -20.63
N GLY A 22 12.32 5.93 -19.59
CA GLY A 22 12.43 5.15 -18.36
C GLY A 22 11.13 5.08 -17.57
N VAL A 23 10.36 6.17 -17.53
CA VAL A 23 9.00 6.17 -16.99
C VAL A 23 8.05 5.32 -17.83
N GLY A 24 8.14 5.42 -19.17
CA GLY A 24 7.37 4.57 -20.08
C GLY A 24 7.65 3.08 -19.89
N ILE A 25 8.90 2.69 -19.63
CA ILE A 25 9.25 1.31 -19.29
C ILE A 25 8.62 0.89 -17.96
N ALA A 26 8.69 1.72 -16.92
CA ALA A 26 8.06 1.41 -15.63
C ALA A 26 6.54 1.21 -15.76
N VAL A 27 5.86 2.11 -16.48
CA VAL A 27 4.42 1.99 -16.77
C VAL A 27 4.15 0.76 -17.66
N GLY A 28 5.02 0.44 -18.61
CA GLY A 28 4.91 -0.76 -19.44
C GLY A 28 5.05 -2.05 -18.65
N ILE A 29 5.97 -2.12 -17.70
CA ILE A 29 6.10 -3.27 -16.77
C ILE A 29 4.82 -3.42 -15.95
N PHE A 30 4.32 -2.33 -15.37
CA PHE A 30 3.04 -2.33 -14.66
C PHE A 30 1.87 -2.79 -15.54
N ALA A 31 1.74 -2.22 -16.74
CA ALA A 31 0.66 -2.58 -17.66
C ALA A 31 0.71 -4.07 -18.02
N LEU A 32 1.91 -4.62 -18.28
CA LEU A 32 2.10 -6.04 -18.54
C LEU A 32 1.66 -6.90 -17.36
N THR A 33 2.04 -6.55 -16.12
CA THR A 33 1.60 -7.32 -14.94
C THR A 33 0.10 -7.21 -14.72
N ARG A 34 -0.54 -6.07 -15.05
CA ARG A 34 -2.01 -5.92 -14.96
C ARG A 34 -2.74 -6.74 -16.02
N VAL A 35 -2.31 -6.69 -17.27
CA VAL A 35 -2.92 -7.49 -18.34
C VAL A 35 -2.80 -8.98 -18.01
N ALA A 36 -1.61 -9.45 -17.63
CA ALA A 36 -1.42 -10.84 -17.20
C ALA A 36 -2.31 -11.21 -16.00
N GLN A 37 -2.39 -10.34 -14.98
CA GLN A 37 -3.26 -10.54 -13.81
C GLN A 37 -4.74 -10.70 -14.19
N LEU A 38 -5.24 -9.86 -15.09
CA LEU A 38 -6.64 -9.87 -15.51
C LEU A 38 -6.95 -11.07 -16.40
N ILE A 39 -6.00 -11.52 -17.24
CA ILE A 39 -6.15 -12.75 -18.02
C ILE A 39 -6.23 -13.96 -17.08
N ILE A 40 -5.34 -14.05 -16.09
CA ILE A 40 -5.37 -15.15 -15.12
C ILE A 40 -6.66 -15.12 -14.28
N LEU A 41 -7.11 -13.93 -13.86
CA LEU A 41 -8.37 -13.77 -13.15
C LEU A 41 -9.56 -14.21 -14.00
N ALA A 42 -9.63 -13.80 -15.27
CA ALA A 42 -10.67 -14.21 -16.20
C ALA A 42 -10.68 -15.72 -16.42
N TRP A 43 -9.51 -16.33 -16.54
CA TRP A 43 -9.37 -17.78 -16.69
C TRP A 43 -9.87 -18.54 -15.45
N LEU A 44 -9.51 -18.09 -14.25
CA LEU A 44 -9.96 -18.72 -13.01
C LEU A 44 -11.45 -18.49 -12.74
N ASP A 45 -11.96 -17.29 -13.01
CA ASP A 45 -13.39 -16.99 -12.85
C ASP A 45 -14.25 -17.79 -13.83
N ALA A 46 -13.79 -17.99 -15.07
CA ALA A 46 -14.47 -18.84 -16.05
C ALA A 46 -14.44 -20.34 -15.71
N ALA A 47 -13.54 -20.76 -14.83
CA ALA A 47 -13.42 -22.13 -14.34
C ALA A 47 -14.15 -22.34 -13.00
N ASP A 48 -14.72 -21.30 -12.41
CA ASP A 48 -15.53 -21.37 -11.20
C ASP A 48 -16.90 -21.99 -11.52
N ASP A 49 -17.51 -22.66 -10.54
CA ASP A 49 -18.85 -23.23 -10.66
C ASP A 49 -19.91 -22.14 -10.82
N GLU A 50 -19.69 -20.96 -10.22
CA GLU A 50 -20.56 -19.78 -10.33
C GLU A 50 -19.77 -18.53 -10.76
N PRO A 51 -19.44 -18.39 -12.07
CA PRO A 51 -18.73 -17.21 -12.58
C PRO A 51 -19.55 -15.93 -12.37
N ILE A 52 -18.98 -14.96 -11.65
CA ILE A 52 -19.60 -13.65 -11.44
C ILE A 52 -19.02 -12.56 -12.36
N GLY A 53 -17.98 -12.89 -13.12
CA GLY A 53 -17.31 -11.99 -14.03
C GLY A 53 -16.17 -11.21 -13.37
N VAL A 54 -15.14 -10.92 -14.18
CA VAL A 54 -13.93 -10.20 -13.77
C VAL A 54 -14.25 -8.88 -13.05
N ARG A 55 -15.24 -8.13 -13.53
CA ARG A 55 -15.60 -6.83 -12.93
C ARG A 55 -16.06 -7.01 -11.49
N ASP A 56 -16.92 -7.98 -11.22
CA ASP A 56 -17.53 -8.15 -9.90
C ASP A 56 -16.52 -8.78 -8.94
N ARG A 57 -15.61 -9.64 -9.42
CA ARG A 57 -14.42 -10.09 -8.68
C ARG A 57 -13.52 -8.93 -8.24
N LEU A 58 -13.45 -7.82 -8.99
CA LEU A 58 -12.68 -6.64 -8.60
C LEU A 58 -13.43 -5.71 -7.62
N LEU A 59 -14.69 -6.00 -7.32
CA LEU A 59 -15.60 -5.22 -6.48
C LEU A 59 -16.04 -5.94 -5.20
N VAL A 60 -15.45 -7.10 -4.87
CA VAL A 60 -15.76 -7.85 -3.64
C VAL A 60 -15.19 -7.18 -2.37
N TRP A 61 -15.74 -7.58 -1.22
CA TRP A 61 -15.26 -7.24 0.14
C TRP A 61 -15.13 -5.73 0.43
N ASP A 62 -13.91 -5.20 0.60
CA ASP A 62 -13.69 -3.80 1.03
C ASP A 62 -14.22 -2.78 0.02
N ALA A 63 -14.28 -3.14 -1.26
CA ALA A 63 -14.86 -2.30 -2.30
C ALA A 63 -16.31 -1.92 -1.98
N GLY A 64 -17.09 -2.84 -1.42
CA GLY A 64 -18.47 -2.58 -1.00
C GLY A 64 -18.56 -1.47 0.07
N TRP A 65 -17.64 -1.46 1.04
CA TRP A 65 -17.59 -0.43 2.07
C TRP A 65 -17.22 0.95 1.50
N PHE A 66 -16.22 1.01 0.61
CA PHE A 66 -15.85 2.26 -0.05
C PHE A 66 -16.98 2.81 -0.92
N LEU A 67 -17.72 1.94 -1.60
CA LEU A 67 -18.87 2.33 -2.41
C LEU A 67 -20.02 2.85 -1.55
N ARG A 68 -20.31 2.22 -0.41
CA ARG A 68 -21.32 2.72 0.55
C ARG A 68 -20.97 4.13 1.05
N VAL A 69 -19.71 4.38 1.42
CA VAL A 69 -19.26 5.74 1.80
C VAL A 69 -19.39 6.73 0.64
N ALA A 70 -19.03 6.31 -0.58
CA ALA A 70 -19.04 7.18 -1.75
C ALA A 70 -20.47 7.59 -2.16
N VAL A 71 -21.43 6.66 -2.08
CA VAL A 71 -22.82 6.87 -2.48
C VAL A 71 -23.67 7.42 -1.32
N GLY A 72 -23.64 6.75 -0.17
CA GLY A 72 -24.50 7.04 0.98
C GLY A 72 -23.88 7.94 2.05
N GLY A 73 -22.56 8.18 2.00
CA GLY A 73 -21.86 8.90 3.05
C GLY A 73 -21.61 8.03 4.29
N TYR A 74 -21.33 8.69 5.42
CA TYR A 74 -21.05 8.00 6.69
C TYR A 74 -22.30 7.95 7.58
N PRO A 75 -22.54 6.86 8.33
CA PRO A 75 -23.60 6.81 9.33
C PRO A 75 -23.34 7.79 10.48
N HIS A 76 -24.37 8.09 11.27
CA HIS A 76 -24.29 9.02 12.41
C HIS A 76 -23.88 8.35 13.73
N GLY A 77 -23.83 7.02 13.79
CA GLY A 77 -23.55 6.29 15.02
C GLY A 77 -23.12 4.85 14.76
N TYR A 78 -23.16 4.03 15.81
CA TYR A 78 -22.99 2.59 15.68
C TYR A 78 -24.15 1.96 14.91
N THR A 79 -23.85 0.85 14.26
CA THR A 79 -24.82 -0.05 13.62
C THR A 79 -24.87 -1.36 14.39
N PHE A 80 -26.02 -2.03 14.33
CA PHE A 80 -26.28 -3.24 15.09
C PHE A 80 -26.96 -4.27 14.19
N ASP A 81 -26.59 -5.54 14.37
CA ASP A 81 -27.22 -6.66 13.71
C ASP A 81 -28.65 -6.92 14.26
N ALA A 82 -29.36 -7.88 13.66
CA ALA A 82 -30.72 -8.24 14.08
C ALA A 82 -30.82 -8.74 15.54
N ALA A 83 -29.70 -9.15 16.15
CA ALA A 83 -29.63 -9.59 17.54
C ALA A 83 -29.18 -8.46 18.49
N GLY A 84 -29.05 -7.23 17.99
CA GLY A 84 -28.64 -6.06 18.78
C GLY A 84 -27.14 -6.02 19.11
N ARG A 85 -26.31 -6.83 18.45
CA ARG A 85 -24.84 -6.75 18.62
C ARG A 85 -24.27 -5.71 17.67
N MET A 86 -23.30 -4.94 18.17
CA MET A 86 -22.58 -3.97 17.34
C MET A 86 -21.89 -4.68 16.17
N GLU A 87 -21.97 -4.10 14.99
CA GLU A 87 -21.29 -4.57 13.78
C GLU A 87 -20.37 -3.49 13.19
N GLY A 88 -19.54 -3.89 12.22
CA GLY A 88 -18.72 -2.95 11.46
C GLY A 88 -19.58 -2.04 10.60
N ASN A 89 -19.12 -0.81 10.37
CA ASN A 89 -19.75 0.10 9.42
C ASN A 89 -18.76 1.00 8.69
N GLU A 90 -19.28 1.87 7.83
CA GLU A 90 -18.52 2.76 6.96
C GLU A 90 -17.52 3.65 7.70
N LEU A 91 -17.75 3.99 8.98
CA LEU A 91 -16.84 4.84 9.77
C LEU A 91 -15.47 4.19 10.00
N ALA A 92 -15.36 2.88 9.81
CA ALA A 92 -14.07 2.18 9.79
C ALA A 92 -13.17 2.60 8.60
N PHE A 93 -13.75 3.10 7.51
CA PHE A 93 -13.07 3.35 6.25
C PHE A 93 -12.71 4.82 6.07
N PHE A 94 -11.44 5.08 5.77
CA PHE A 94 -10.88 6.42 5.66
C PHE A 94 -11.37 7.16 4.41
N PRO A 95 -11.43 8.51 4.44
CA PRO A 95 -12.30 9.27 3.55
C PRO A 95 -11.74 9.53 2.15
N LEU A 96 -10.42 9.48 1.93
CA LEU A 96 -9.85 9.99 0.68
C LEU A 96 -10.33 9.21 -0.55
N TYR A 97 -10.27 7.88 -0.51
CA TYR A 97 -10.65 7.06 -1.66
C TYR A 97 -12.15 7.14 -1.98
N PRO A 98 -13.09 6.98 -1.01
CA PRO A 98 -14.51 7.24 -1.25
C PRO A 98 -14.83 8.64 -1.77
N THR A 99 -14.10 9.66 -1.32
CA THR A 99 -14.29 11.03 -1.79
C THR A 99 -13.89 11.16 -3.26
N LEU A 100 -12.76 10.58 -3.66
CA LEU A 100 -12.35 10.54 -5.07
C LEU A 100 -13.35 9.76 -5.94
N ILE A 101 -13.88 8.64 -5.43
CA ILE A 101 -14.95 7.89 -6.11
C ILE A 101 -16.15 8.80 -6.36
N ARG A 102 -16.62 9.51 -5.33
CA ARG A 102 -17.75 10.43 -5.41
C ARG A 102 -17.51 11.55 -6.43
N MET A 103 -16.30 12.12 -6.47
CA MET A 103 -15.94 13.17 -7.42
C MET A 103 -15.97 12.68 -8.87
N VAL A 104 -15.45 11.48 -9.13
CA VAL A 104 -15.49 10.89 -10.49
C VAL A 104 -16.93 10.47 -10.85
N ALA A 105 -17.69 9.94 -9.89
CA ALA A 105 -19.08 9.57 -10.11
C ALA A 105 -19.99 10.78 -10.40
N ALA A 106 -19.66 11.97 -9.87
CA ALA A 106 -20.36 13.21 -10.18
C ALA A 106 -20.30 13.61 -11.67
N LEU A 107 -19.42 12.99 -12.47
CA LEU A 107 -19.35 13.14 -13.92
C LEU A 107 -20.37 12.25 -14.68
N GLY A 108 -21.30 11.60 -13.97
CA GLY A 108 -22.28 10.66 -14.55
C GLY A 108 -21.77 9.22 -14.70
N ILE A 109 -20.61 8.91 -14.12
CA ILE A 109 -20.01 7.56 -14.14
C ILE A 109 -20.58 6.73 -12.98
N PRO A 110 -21.00 5.47 -13.19
CA PRO A 110 -21.43 4.61 -12.09
C PRO A 110 -20.35 4.47 -11.00
N ALA A 111 -20.73 4.55 -9.72
CA ALA A 111 -19.76 4.59 -8.61
C ALA A 111 -18.78 3.41 -8.60
N SER A 112 -19.23 2.20 -8.96
CA SER A 112 -18.36 1.03 -9.08
C SER A 112 -17.29 1.18 -10.17
N THR A 113 -17.66 1.74 -11.33
CA THR A 113 -16.72 2.06 -12.41
C THR A 113 -15.78 3.19 -12.00
N ALA A 114 -16.31 4.24 -11.34
CA ALA A 114 -15.51 5.33 -10.80
C ALA A 114 -14.44 4.81 -9.83
N ALA A 115 -14.77 3.85 -8.97
CA ALA A 115 -13.82 3.23 -8.04
C ALA A 115 -12.67 2.49 -8.73
N LEU A 116 -12.97 1.71 -9.77
CA LEU A 116 -11.94 1.07 -10.59
C LEU A 116 -11.06 2.10 -11.32
N ILE A 117 -11.66 3.13 -11.91
CA ILE A 117 -10.92 4.22 -12.59
C ILE A 117 -9.95 4.90 -11.61
N VAL A 118 -10.42 5.29 -10.42
CA VAL A 118 -9.56 5.93 -9.40
C VAL A 118 -8.43 5.00 -9.00
N SER A 119 -8.72 3.71 -8.76
CA SER A 119 -7.70 2.72 -8.39
C SER A 119 -6.66 2.54 -9.50
N TRP A 120 -7.07 2.42 -10.75
CA TRP A 120 -6.15 2.20 -11.88
C TRP A 120 -5.30 3.43 -12.21
N LEU A 121 -5.89 4.64 -12.15
CA LEU A 121 -5.12 5.88 -12.29
C LEU A 121 -4.10 6.02 -11.17
N ALA A 122 -4.50 5.70 -9.93
CA ALA A 122 -3.59 5.66 -8.80
C ALA A 122 -2.50 4.60 -8.97
N ALA A 123 -2.82 3.43 -9.54
CA ALA A 123 -1.85 2.35 -9.76
C ALA A 123 -0.79 2.75 -10.80
N VAL A 124 -1.18 3.47 -11.86
CA VAL A 124 -0.23 4.10 -12.79
C VAL A 124 0.65 5.12 -12.06
N GLY A 125 0.05 5.99 -11.24
CA GLY A 125 0.78 6.94 -10.40
C GLY A 125 1.77 6.26 -9.45
N ALA A 126 1.37 5.13 -8.84
CA ALA A 126 2.20 4.31 -7.99
C ALA A 126 3.37 3.69 -8.75
N ALA A 127 3.16 3.17 -9.97
CA ALA A 127 4.24 2.64 -10.80
C ALA A 127 5.30 3.70 -11.11
N VAL A 128 4.87 4.93 -11.42
CA VAL A 128 5.79 6.06 -11.62
C VAL A 128 6.51 6.42 -10.32
N ALA A 129 5.78 6.59 -9.20
CA ALA A 129 6.35 7.00 -7.93
C ALA A 129 7.33 5.97 -7.36
N VAL A 130 7.03 4.67 -7.48
CA VAL A 130 7.91 3.57 -7.05
C VAL A 130 9.18 3.53 -7.91
N HIS A 131 9.06 3.69 -9.24
CA HIS A 131 10.24 3.80 -10.12
C HIS A 131 11.14 4.97 -9.74
N LEU A 132 10.54 6.15 -9.51
CA LEU A 132 11.27 7.35 -9.11
C LEU A 132 11.92 7.19 -7.73
N LEU A 133 11.25 6.54 -6.78
CA LEU A 133 11.81 6.26 -5.45
C LEU A 133 13.00 5.32 -5.56
N GLY A 134 12.83 4.16 -6.22
CA GLY A 134 13.93 3.21 -6.43
C GLY A 134 15.11 3.81 -7.18
N THR A 135 14.84 4.68 -8.17
CA THR A 135 15.89 5.44 -8.86
C THR A 135 16.60 6.42 -7.95
N SER A 136 15.86 7.15 -7.11
CA SER A 136 16.44 8.17 -6.22
C SER A 136 17.32 7.59 -5.12
N LEU A 137 16.96 6.40 -4.62
CA LEU A 137 17.69 5.72 -3.55
C LEU A 137 18.86 4.88 -4.08
N HIS A 138 18.75 4.41 -5.33
CA HIS A 138 19.73 3.54 -5.97
C HIS A 138 19.96 3.95 -7.42
N ASP A 139 19.28 3.30 -8.37
CA ASP A 139 19.48 3.50 -9.80
C ASP A 139 18.23 3.11 -10.58
N LYS A 140 18.19 3.47 -11.87
CA LYS A 140 17.03 3.22 -12.74
C LYS A 140 16.63 1.75 -12.88
N ARG A 141 17.59 0.81 -12.83
CA ARG A 141 17.31 -0.62 -12.95
C ARG A 141 16.66 -1.13 -11.67
N THR A 142 17.15 -0.66 -10.52
CA THR A 142 16.50 -0.93 -9.23
C THR A 142 15.08 -0.35 -9.21
N GLY A 143 14.86 0.85 -9.77
CA GLY A 143 13.52 1.43 -9.97
C GLY A 143 12.58 0.53 -10.78
N TRP A 144 13.02 0.05 -11.95
CA TRP A 144 12.23 -0.88 -12.78
C TRP A 144 11.98 -2.22 -12.08
N ALA A 145 13.00 -2.78 -11.42
CA ALA A 145 12.88 -4.03 -10.67
C ALA A 145 11.87 -3.90 -9.52
N LEU A 146 11.90 -2.79 -8.80
CA LEU A 146 10.97 -2.53 -7.70
C LEU A 146 9.52 -2.44 -8.21
N VAL A 147 9.28 -1.83 -9.36
CA VAL A 147 7.96 -1.84 -10.01
C VAL A 147 7.55 -3.26 -10.38
N GLY A 148 8.42 -4.02 -11.05
CA GLY A 148 8.15 -5.41 -11.43
C GLY A 148 7.78 -6.27 -10.22
N ILE A 149 8.58 -6.23 -9.16
CA ILE A 149 8.40 -7.04 -7.94
C ILE A 149 7.17 -6.59 -7.14
N CYS A 150 6.95 -5.28 -6.98
CA CYS A 150 5.83 -4.77 -6.19
C CYS A 150 4.48 -5.07 -6.84
N PHE A 151 4.36 -4.78 -8.15
CA PHE A 151 3.10 -5.02 -8.87
C PHE A 151 2.89 -6.47 -9.26
N SER A 152 3.81 -7.39 -8.94
CA SER A 152 3.56 -8.82 -9.09
C SER A 152 3.80 -9.61 -7.82
N ALA A 153 3.85 -8.92 -6.66
CA ALA A 153 3.91 -9.56 -5.36
C ALA A 153 2.68 -10.46 -5.12
N PRO A 154 2.78 -11.46 -4.23
CA PRO A 154 1.61 -12.16 -3.74
C PRO A 154 0.55 -11.16 -3.30
N VAL A 155 -0.69 -11.35 -3.77
CA VAL A 155 -1.83 -10.45 -3.49
C VAL A 155 -1.77 -9.10 -4.23
N ALA A 156 -0.90 -8.91 -5.23
CA ALA A 156 -0.86 -7.69 -6.05
C ALA A 156 -2.14 -7.44 -6.88
N ILE A 157 -3.09 -8.37 -6.90
CA ILE A 157 -4.44 -8.19 -7.47
C ILE A 157 -5.15 -6.95 -6.89
N VAL A 158 -4.83 -6.56 -5.66
CA VAL A 158 -5.42 -5.41 -4.96
C VAL A 158 -5.15 -4.07 -5.65
N PHE A 159 -4.12 -3.97 -6.50
CA PHE A 159 -3.92 -2.78 -7.34
C PHE A 159 -4.82 -2.75 -8.59
N SER A 160 -5.53 -3.85 -8.88
CA SER A 160 -6.58 -3.92 -9.90
C SER A 160 -7.99 -3.76 -9.29
N MET A 161 -8.15 -4.07 -8.00
CA MET A 161 -9.44 -3.99 -7.29
C MET A 161 -9.83 -2.54 -6.94
N ALA A 162 -11.11 -2.33 -6.63
CA ALA A 162 -11.64 -1.05 -6.14
C ALA A 162 -11.26 -0.78 -4.67
N TYR A 163 -9.94 -0.71 -4.44
CA TYR A 163 -9.27 -0.76 -3.16
C TYR A 163 -8.32 0.43 -2.99
N THR A 164 -8.01 0.79 -1.74
CA THR A 164 -7.14 1.94 -1.43
C THR A 164 -5.64 1.69 -1.69
N GLU A 165 -5.21 0.45 -1.91
CA GLU A 165 -3.81 0.02 -1.94
C GLU A 165 -2.99 0.76 -3.00
N ALA A 166 -3.55 0.91 -4.21
CA ALA A 166 -2.92 1.64 -5.30
C ALA A 166 -2.72 3.13 -4.96
N LEU A 167 -3.77 3.76 -4.42
CA LEU A 167 -3.75 5.15 -4.00
C LEU A 167 -2.75 5.36 -2.85
N PHE A 168 -2.78 4.50 -1.84
CA PHE A 168 -1.87 4.58 -0.72
C PHE A 168 -0.41 4.45 -1.16
N LEU A 169 -0.09 3.47 -2.01
CA LEU A 169 1.27 3.28 -2.51
C LEU A 169 1.74 4.49 -3.33
N ALA A 170 0.89 5.04 -4.20
CA ALA A 170 1.21 6.24 -4.98
C ALA A 170 1.57 7.43 -4.09
N LEU A 171 0.75 7.67 -3.06
CA LEU A 171 0.92 8.79 -2.14
C LEU A 171 2.15 8.61 -1.26
N VAL A 172 2.39 7.41 -0.71
CA VAL A 172 3.56 7.13 0.13
C VAL A 172 4.86 7.20 -0.69
N ALA A 173 4.93 6.53 -1.84
CA ALA A 173 6.12 6.56 -2.67
C ALA A 173 6.38 7.98 -3.19
N GLY A 174 5.34 8.70 -3.61
CA GLY A 174 5.44 10.09 -4.05
C GLY A 174 5.89 11.03 -2.92
N MET A 175 5.35 10.86 -1.71
CA MET A 175 5.77 11.59 -0.51
C MET A 175 7.25 11.38 -0.22
N LEU A 176 7.72 10.12 -0.23
CA LEU A 176 9.12 9.79 0.00
C LEU A 176 10.04 10.36 -1.07
N VAL A 177 9.65 10.32 -2.35
CA VAL A 177 10.38 10.97 -3.45
C VAL A 177 10.45 12.48 -3.22
N ALA A 178 9.33 13.13 -2.90
CA ALA A 178 9.28 14.57 -2.66
C ALA A 178 10.16 14.97 -1.46
N ALA A 179 10.12 14.21 -0.37
CA ALA A 179 10.95 14.43 0.81
C ALA A 179 12.44 14.23 0.49
N HIS A 180 12.80 13.16 -0.23
CA HIS A 180 14.17 12.88 -0.65
C HIS A 180 14.72 13.99 -1.57
N ARG A 181 13.85 14.59 -2.39
CA ARG A 181 14.17 15.73 -3.26
C ARG A 181 13.96 17.11 -2.60
N ARG A 182 13.65 17.15 -1.30
CA ARG A 182 13.40 18.36 -0.50
C ARG A 182 12.28 19.26 -1.04
N VAL A 183 11.31 18.69 -1.75
CA VAL A 183 10.08 19.36 -2.21
C VAL A 183 9.03 19.23 -1.10
N TRP A 184 9.25 19.94 0.00
CA TRP A 184 8.51 19.73 1.26
C TRP A 184 7.00 19.97 1.16
N TRP A 185 6.56 20.96 0.39
CA TRP A 185 5.12 21.22 0.22
C TRP A 185 4.40 20.00 -0.40
N ALA A 186 5.01 19.38 -1.41
CA ALA A 186 4.46 18.19 -2.06
C ALA A 186 4.53 16.99 -1.10
N ALA A 187 5.62 16.84 -0.36
CA ALA A 187 5.75 15.80 0.65
C ALA A 187 4.65 15.92 1.73
N GLY A 188 4.37 17.12 2.22
CA GLY A 188 3.31 17.36 3.20
C GLY A 188 1.92 17.03 2.67
N LEU A 189 1.57 17.49 1.46
CA LEU A 189 0.27 17.20 0.83
C LEU A 189 0.07 15.71 0.57
N LEU A 190 1.09 15.04 0.02
CA LEU A 190 1.05 13.61 -0.24
C LEU A 190 1.01 12.78 1.06
N GLY A 191 1.72 13.23 2.10
CA GLY A 191 1.69 12.61 3.42
C GLY A 191 0.34 12.74 4.12
N LEU A 192 -0.29 13.92 4.06
CA LEU A 192 -1.66 14.12 4.56
C LEU A 192 -2.65 13.24 3.79
N ALA A 193 -2.57 13.25 2.47
CA ALA A 193 -3.43 12.42 1.63
C ALA A 193 -3.24 10.93 1.96
N ALA A 194 -2.00 10.45 2.12
CA ALA A 194 -1.72 9.06 2.52
C ALA A 194 -2.35 8.74 3.89
N ALA A 195 -2.21 9.63 4.86
CA ALA A 195 -2.82 9.51 6.19
C ALA A 195 -4.36 9.48 6.15
N LEU A 196 -4.99 10.05 5.12
CA LEU A 196 -6.44 10.03 4.89
C LEU A 196 -6.92 8.84 4.03
N THR A 197 -6.04 7.89 3.67
CA THR A 197 -6.44 6.66 2.96
C THR A 197 -6.65 5.46 3.88
N ARG A 198 -5.90 5.37 4.99
CA ARG A 198 -5.91 4.22 5.92
C ARG A 198 -5.03 4.49 7.17
N PRO A 199 -5.21 3.74 8.27
CA PRO A 199 -4.45 3.92 9.52
C PRO A 199 -2.92 3.82 9.33
N THR A 200 -2.46 2.96 8.42
CA THR A 200 -1.04 2.79 8.09
C THR A 200 -0.39 4.06 7.53
N GLY A 201 -1.17 5.07 7.11
CA GLY A 201 -0.65 6.38 6.75
C GLY A 201 -0.03 7.15 7.92
N ALA A 202 -0.33 6.79 9.18
CA ALA A 202 0.42 7.29 10.34
C ALA A 202 1.90 6.92 10.26
N ALA A 203 2.23 5.71 9.80
CA ALA A 203 3.62 5.28 9.61
C ALA A 203 4.34 6.15 8.57
N ALA A 204 3.64 6.52 7.49
CA ALA A 204 4.17 7.40 6.45
C ALA A 204 4.39 8.83 6.99
N ALA A 205 3.46 9.36 7.78
CA ALA A 205 3.60 10.66 8.43
C ALA A 205 4.80 10.71 9.39
N VAL A 206 5.02 9.66 10.20
CA VAL A 206 6.19 9.54 11.09
C VAL A 206 7.48 9.46 10.28
N ALA A 207 7.51 8.71 9.18
CA ALA A 207 8.66 8.68 8.29
C ALA A 207 8.97 10.05 7.68
N LEU A 208 7.95 10.82 7.28
CA LEU A 208 8.13 12.20 6.82
C LEU A 208 8.66 13.11 7.93
N ALA A 209 8.20 12.93 9.17
CA ALA A 209 8.73 13.64 10.33
C ALA A 209 10.21 13.33 10.56
N VAL A 210 10.63 12.06 10.41
CA VAL A 210 12.05 11.69 10.47
C VAL A 210 12.84 12.33 9.33
N ALA A 211 12.33 12.32 8.10
CA ALA A 211 12.96 13.00 6.96
C ALA A 211 13.11 14.51 7.22
N ALA A 212 12.08 15.14 7.80
CA ALA A 212 12.09 16.54 8.19
C ALA A 212 13.16 16.82 9.25
N LEU A 213 13.24 16.01 10.30
CA LEU A 213 14.26 16.15 11.34
C LEU A 213 15.68 16.01 10.80
N LEU A 214 15.92 15.06 9.89
CA LEU A 214 17.23 14.91 9.22
C LEU A 214 17.57 16.17 8.42
N ALA A 215 16.62 16.70 7.64
CA ALA A 215 16.85 17.92 6.85
C ALA A 215 17.07 19.17 7.71
N ILE A 216 16.36 19.30 8.83
CA ILE A 216 16.54 20.40 9.80
C ILE A 216 17.91 20.34 10.47
N ARG A 217 18.40 19.12 10.76
CA ARG A 217 19.75 18.92 11.32
C ARG A 217 20.84 19.37 10.37
N GLU A 218 20.63 19.22 9.06
CA GLU A 218 21.58 19.67 8.04
C GLU A 218 21.53 21.19 7.79
N ASP A 219 20.35 21.79 7.70
CA ASP A 219 20.19 23.23 7.49
C ASP A 219 19.01 23.80 8.29
N ARG A 220 19.31 24.33 9.48
CA ARG A 220 18.32 24.93 10.38
C ARG A 220 17.64 26.17 9.80
N ARG A 221 18.23 26.86 8.82
CA ARG A 221 17.65 28.11 8.26
C ARG A 221 16.37 27.83 7.47
N LYS A 222 16.22 26.63 6.91
CA LYS A 222 15.06 26.22 6.11
C LYS A 222 14.07 25.37 6.89
N MET A 223 14.11 25.39 8.23
CA MET A 223 13.38 24.42 9.06
C MET A 223 11.85 24.45 8.93
N TRP A 224 11.27 25.60 8.59
CA TRP A 224 9.82 25.76 8.52
C TRP A 224 9.17 24.93 7.41
N GLN A 225 9.87 24.73 6.28
CA GLN A 225 9.38 23.91 5.17
C GLN A 225 9.22 22.42 5.54
N PRO A 226 10.27 21.71 6.01
CA PRO A 226 10.16 20.33 6.47
C PRO A 226 9.25 20.20 7.70
N LEU A 227 9.29 21.14 8.64
CA LEU A 227 8.42 21.10 9.82
C LEU A 227 6.94 21.22 9.44
N GLY A 228 6.59 22.15 8.55
CA GLY A 228 5.23 22.31 8.03
C GLY A 228 4.75 21.07 7.27
N ALA A 229 5.63 20.45 6.47
CA ALA A 229 5.30 19.22 5.76
C ALA A 229 5.02 18.04 6.72
N ALA A 230 5.89 17.85 7.72
CA ALA A 230 5.70 16.82 8.75
C ALA A 230 4.45 17.07 9.58
N GLY A 231 4.23 18.31 10.02
CA GLY A 231 3.03 18.71 10.76
C GLY A 231 1.77 18.43 9.97
N LEU A 232 1.72 18.82 8.69
CA LEU A 232 0.58 18.58 7.81
C LEU A 232 0.26 17.08 7.66
N ALA A 233 1.26 16.23 7.45
CA ALA A 233 1.05 14.80 7.33
C ALA A 233 0.59 14.15 8.64
N LEU A 234 1.16 14.57 9.78
CA LEU A 234 0.82 14.05 11.11
C LEU A 234 -0.62 14.36 11.53
N LEU A 235 -1.27 15.38 10.93
CA LEU A 235 -2.67 15.71 11.21
C LEU A 235 -3.67 14.73 10.61
N GLY A 236 -3.33 14.00 9.54
CA GLY A 236 -4.33 13.27 8.75
C GLY A 236 -5.09 12.17 9.50
N VAL A 237 -4.37 11.25 10.15
CA VAL A 237 -5.02 10.16 10.91
C VAL A 237 -5.78 10.72 12.13
N PRO A 238 -5.18 11.57 12.99
CA PRO A 238 -5.91 12.17 14.11
C PRO A 238 -7.18 12.92 13.67
N LEU A 239 -7.13 13.69 12.58
CA LEU A 239 -8.27 14.44 12.09
C LEU A 239 -9.46 13.54 11.76
N PHE A 240 -9.23 12.41 11.09
CA PHE A 240 -10.29 11.47 10.78
C PHE A 240 -10.80 10.77 12.05
N LEU A 241 -9.91 10.28 12.93
CA LEU A 241 -10.32 9.59 14.15
C LEU A 241 -11.11 10.51 15.10
N THR A 242 -10.65 11.75 15.28
CA THR A 242 -11.38 12.76 16.06
C THR A 242 -12.72 13.10 15.42
N TRP A 243 -12.80 13.20 14.09
CA TRP A 243 -14.07 13.41 13.41
C TRP A 243 -15.05 12.24 13.61
N VAL A 244 -14.58 10.99 13.53
CA VAL A 244 -15.41 9.80 13.84
C VAL A 244 -15.89 9.85 15.29
N GLY A 245 -14.99 10.17 16.22
CA GLY A 245 -15.35 10.25 17.64
C GLY A 245 -16.35 11.36 17.95
N TRP A 246 -16.21 12.52 17.32
CA TRP A 246 -17.19 13.60 17.40
C TRP A 246 -18.53 13.23 16.78
N ARG A 247 -18.52 12.57 15.61
CA ARG A 247 -19.73 12.17 14.88
C ARG A 247 -20.59 11.17 15.65
N VAL A 248 -19.95 10.21 16.32
CA VAL A 248 -20.62 9.16 17.10
C VAL A 248 -20.88 9.59 18.56
N GLY A 249 -20.11 10.54 19.09
CA GLY A 249 -20.13 10.91 20.50
C GLY A 249 -19.28 10.01 21.41
N ASP A 250 -18.38 9.18 20.84
CA ASP A 250 -17.42 8.36 21.57
C ASP A 250 -16.01 8.50 20.95
N PRO A 251 -15.01 9.04 21.68
CA PRO A 251 -13.62 9.13 21.21
C PRO A 251 -13.01 7.78 20.77
N ALA A 252 -13.50 6.66 21.30
CA ALA A 252 -13.04 5.32 20.96
C ALA A 252 -13.84 4.65 19.81
N ALA A 253 -14.80 5.36 19.20
CA ALA A 253 -15.74 4.79 18.25
C ALA A 253 -15.08 4.02 17.11
N TRP A 254 -14.04 4.59 16.48
CA TRP A 254 -13.35 3.93 15.37
C TRP A 254 -12.78 2.56 15.77
N PHE A 255 -12.16 2.47 16.96
CA PHE A 255 -11.58 1.22 17.46
C PHE A 255 -12.67 0.19 17.80
N ARG A 256 -13.80 0.62 18.38
CA ARG A 256 -14.92 -0.28 18.68
C ARG A 256 -15.57 -0.83 17.41
N ILE A 257 -15.74 0.00 16.38
CA ILE A 257 -16.30 -0.41 15.08
C ILE A 257 -15.36 -1.39 14.37
N GLN A 258 -14.05 -1.17 14.44
CA GLN A 258 -13.04 -2.10 13.91
C GLN A 258 -13.06 -3.46 14.62
N ALA A 259 -13.15 -3.45 15.95
CA ALA A 259 -13.24 -4.66 16.75
C ALA A 259 -14.55 -5.43 16.46
N ALA A 260 -15.68 -4.72 16.38
CA ALA A 260 -16.99 -5.30 16.10
C ALA A 260 -17.11 -5.88 14.68
N GLY A 261 -16.58 -5.18 13.67
CA GLY A 261 -16.72 -5.60 12.27
C GLY A 261 -15.75 -6.67 11.81
N TRP A 262 -14.49 -6.61 12.28
CA TRP A 262 -13.40 -7.44 11.74
C TRP A 262 -12.56 -8.11 12.83
N GLY A 263 -12.97 -8.03 14.10
CA GLY A 263 -12.14 -8.52 15.22
C GLY A 263 -10.78 -7.83 15.30
N THR A 264 -10.66 -6.62 14.74
CA THR A 264 -9.37 -5.92 14.64
C THR A 264 -9.11 -5.13 15.91
N ALA A 265 -8.03 -5.47 16.59
CA ALA A 265 -7.50 -4.77 17.76
C ALA A 265 -5.97 -4.89 17.79
N PHE A 266 -5.27 -3.96 18.42
CA PHE A 266 -3.82 -4.10 18.60
C PHE A 266 -3.55 -5.06 19.76
N ASP A 267 -3.00 -6.23 19.48
CA ASP A 267 -2.80 -7.35 20.42
C ASP A 267 -1.33 -7.70 20.62
N TYR A 268 -0.44 -6.77 20.24
CA TYR A 268 1.02 -6.91 20.30
C TYR A 268 1.57 -8.11 19.53
N GLY A 269 0.77 -8.64 18.58
CA GLY A 269 1.16 -9.74 17.69
C GLY A 269 0.90 -11.12 18.26
N SER A 270 0.18 -11.22 19.38
CA SER A 270 -0.20 -12.51 19.97
C SER A 270 -1.02 -13.37 18.98
N SER A 271 -1.98 -12.80 18.26
CA SER A 271 -2.73 -13.52 17.22
C SER A 271 -1.83 -13.96 16.05
N THR A 272 -0.87 -13.12 15.64
CA THR A 272 0.06 -13.48 14.56
C THR A 272 0.97 -14.63 14.98
N LEU A 273 1.50 -14.62 16.21
CA LEU A 273 2.33 -15.69 16.74
C LEU A 273 1.54 -17.00 16.92
N SER A 274 0.31 -16.91 17.44
CA SER A 274 -0.59 -18.04 17.56
C SER A 274 -0.90 -18.66 16.19
N PHE A 275 -1.22 -17.82 15.20
CA PHE A 275 -1.42 -18.25 13.81
C PHE A 275 -0.19 -18.96 13.24
N LEU A 276 1.01 -18.39 13.38
CA LEU A 276 2.24 -19.01 12.89
C LEU A 276 2.53 -20.35 13.59
N GLY A 277 2.38 -20.39 14.92
CA GLY A 277 2.62 -21.59 15.72
C GLY A 277 1.67 -22.73 15.36
N THR A 278 0.37 -22.46 15.29
CA THR A 278 -0.66 -23.44 14.91
C THR A 278 -0.53 -23.88 13.44
N THR A 279 -0.23 -22.93 12.53
CA THR A 279 -0.12 -23.24 11.11
C THR A 279 1.09 -24.11 10.78
N LEU A 280 2.24 -23.81 11.39
CA LEU A 280 3.47 -24.54 11.13
C LEU A 280 3.57 -25.89 11.85
N SER A 281 2.78 -26.11 12.90
CA SER A 281 2.81 -27.35 13.68
C SER A 281 1.78 -28.39 13.24
N GLY A 282 0.69 -27.99 12.58
CA GLY A 282 -0.35 -28.94 12.22
C GLY A 282 -1.55 -28.38 11.47
N ALA A 283 -1.42 -27.28 10.71
CA ALA A 283 -2.55 -26.84 9.88
C ALA A 283 -2.73 -27.72 8.64
N ASP A 284 -4.00 -28.08 8.41
CA ASP A 284 -4.46 -28.64 7.16
C ASP A 284 -4.89 -27.51 6.23
N GLY A 285 -4.12 -27.25 5.18
CA GLY A 285 -4.47 -26.28 4.15
C GLY A 285 -3.31 -25.44 3.66
N TRP A 286 -3.15 -25.37 2.34
CA TRP A 286 -2.00 -24.71 1.73
C TRP A 286 -2.05 -23.18 1.82
N VAL A 287 -3.24 -22.56 1.86
CA VAL A 287 -3.37 -21.08 1.93
C VAL A 287 -2.85 -20.54 3.26
N PRO A 288 -3.29 -21.00 4.45
CA PRO A 288 -2.68 -20.62 5.72
C PRO A 288 -1.15 -20.77 5.72
N VAL A 289 -0.64 -21.92 5.25
CA VAL A 289 0.80 -22.19 5.16
C VAL A 289 1.50 -21.18 4.26
N SER A 290 0.94 -20.88 3.08
CA SER A 290 1.50 -19.90 2.16
C SER A 290 1.54 -18.48 2.77
N VAL A 291 0.48 -18.08 3.47
CA VAL A 291 0.42 -16.79 4.18
C VAL A 291 1.48 -16.72 5.26
N ALA A 292 1.64 -17.79 6.06
CA ALA A 292 2.68 -17.88 7.08
C ALA A 292 4.08 -17.69 6.48
N PHE A 293 4.39 -18.36 5.36
CA PHE A 293 5.67 -18.20 4.67
C PHE A 293 5.85 -16.80 4.06
N ILE A 294 4.80 -16.18 3.52
CA ILE A 294 4.87 -14.79 3.02
C ILE A 294 5.20 -13.82 4.17
N LEU A 295 4.57 -14.00 5.33
CA LEU A 295 4.85 -13.18 6.52
C LEU A 295 6.28 -13.40 7.01
N LEU A 296 6.78 -14.64 7.06
CA LEU A 296 8.17 -14.90 7.46
C LEU A 296 9.17 -14.34 6.44
N ALA A 297 8.91 -14.51 5.15
CA ALA A 297 9.75 -13.99 4.07
C ALA A 297 9.82 -12.46 4.11
N ALA A 298 8.70 -11.77 4.36
CA ALA A 298 8.68 -10.31 4.52
C ALA A 298 9.50 -9.85 5.74
N LEU A 299 9.46 -10.59 6.86
CA LEU A 299 10.27 -10.30 8.05
C LEU A 299 11.77 -10.46 7.77
N VAL A 300 12.15 -11.56 7.13
CA VAL A 300 13.54 -11.81 6.72
C VAL A 300 14.01 -10.74 5.75
N ALA A 301 13.20 -10.40 4.73
CA ALA A 301 13.55 -9.38 3.76
C ALA A 301 13.71 -8.00 4.41
N ALA A 302 12.85 -7.64 5.37
CA ALA A 302 13.03 -6.42 6.15
C ALA A 302 14.35 -6.44 6.94
N GLY A 303 14.70 -7.55 7.58
CA GLY A 303 15.98 -7.73 8.28
C GLY A 303 17.19 -7.54 7.35
N VAL A 304 17.14 -8.15 6.16
CA VAL A 304 18.18 -7.99 5.12
C VAL A 304 18.26 -6.53 4.63
N ALA A 305 17.11 -5.88 4.42
CA ALA A 305 17.06 -4.48 4.02
C ALA A 305 17.73 -3.58 5.06
N LEU A 306 17.42 -3.78 6.35
CA LEU A 306 17.98 -3.03 7.47
C LEU A 306 19.49 -3.24 7.64
N ALA A 307 19.97 -4.48 7.43
CA ALA A 307 21.40 -4.76 7.39
C ALA A 307 22.13 -3.97 6.29
N GLY A 308 21.44 -3.72 5.17
CA GLY A 308 21.89 -2.84 4.09
C GLY A 308 21.84 -1.34 4.40
N ARG A 309 21.43 -0.94 5.61
CA ARG A 309 21.30 0.46 6.08
C ARG A 309 20.54 1.34 5.08
N PRO A 310 19.25 1.07 4.85
CA PRO A 310 18.46 1.81 3.88
C PRO A 310 18.23 3.23 4.39
N TRP A 311 17.75 4.10 3.50
CA TRP A 311 17.44 5.48 3.89
C TRP A 311 16.47 5.48 5.09
N LEU A 312 16.86 6.15 6.18
CA LEU A 312 16.21 6.04 7.49
C LEU A 312 14.69 6.30 7.45
N PRO A 313 14.15 7.32 6.73
CA PRO A 313 12.70 7.48 6.56
C PRO A 313 11.99 6.26 5.96
N LEU A 314 12.59 5.60 4.95
CA LEU A 314 12.03 4.37 4.38
C LEU A 314 12.05 3.22 5.40
N ALA A 315 13.12 3.10 6.18
CA ALA A 315 13.22 2.12 7.26
C ALA A 315 12.14 2.33 8.33
N VAL A 316 11.95 3.57 8.77
CA VAL A 316 10.95 3.94 9.79
C VAL A 316 9.54 3.68 9.29
N TYR A 317 9.22 4.09 8.05
CA TYR A 317 7.93 3.75 7.43
C TYR A 317 7.71 2.24 7.43
N GLY A 318 8.69 1.48 6.93
CA GLY A 318 8.58 0.03 6.80
C GLY A 318 8.41 -0.67 8.14
N LEU A 319 9.22 -0.32 9.13
CA LEU A 319 9.17 -0.90 10.48
C LEU A 319 7.86 -0.60 11.20
N ILE A 320 7.37 0.65 11.17
CA ILE A 320 6.10 0.99 11.82
C ILE A 320 4.94 0.32 11.09
N ALA A 321 4.93 0.32 9.74
CA ALA A 321 3.89 -0.36 8.98
C ALA A 321 3.86 -1.87 9.28
N MET A 322 5.01 -2.53 9.34
CA MET A 322 5.10 -3.93 9.77
C MET A 322 4.63 -4.09 11.22
N LEU A 323 5.06 -3.25 12.15
CA LEU A 323 4.58 -3.31 13.53
C LEU A 323 3.05 -3.24 13.62
N LEU A 324 2.40 -2.39 12.82
CA LEU A 324 0.94 -2.34 12.74
C LEU A 324 0.35 -3.63 12.15
N VAL A 325 0.93 -4.18 11.07
CA VAL A 325 0.42 -5.39 10.41
C VAL A 325 0.60 -6.64 11.27
N TYR A 326 1.77 -6.84 11.88
CA TYR A 326 2.06 -8.01 12.72
C TYR A 326 1.44 -7.85 14.11
N GLY A 327 1.31 -6.62 14.61
CA GLY A 327 0.83 -6.32 15.96
C GLY A 327 -0.70 -6.24 16.12
N GLN A 328 -1.46 -6.36 15.03
CA GLN A 328 -2.92 -6.37 15.06
C GLN A 328 -3.51 -7.80 15.01
N ALA A 329 -4.57 -8.02 15.76
CA ALA A 329 -5.51 -9.12 15.61
C ALA A 329 -6.36 -8.97 14.34
N GLY A 330 -7.17 -9.98 14.04
CA GLY A 330 -8.05 -10.03 12.88
C GLY A 330 -7.60 -11.06 11.85
N PHE A 331 -8.03 -10.89 10.61
CA PHE A 331 -7.85 -11.87 9.54
C PHE A 331 -6.38 -12.04 9.14
N TYR A 332 -5.84 -13.25 9.33
CA TYR A 332 -4.45 -13.57 8.97
C TYR A 332 -4.20 -13.41 7.46
N HIS A 333 -5.18 -13.79 6.63
CA HIS A 333 -5.11 -13.78 5.18
C HIS A 333 -5.08 -12.36 4.58
N SER A 334 -5.48 -11.34 5.34
CA SER A 334 -5.38 -9.94 4.92
C SER A 334 -4.01 -9.32 5.16
N LYS A 335 -3.17 -9.90 6.02
CA LYS A 335 -1.86 -9.33 6.36
C LYS A 335 -0.92 -9.22 5.13
N PRO A 336 -0.82 -10.21 4.22
CA PRO A 336 -0.04 -10.08 2.98
C PRO A 336 -0.43 -8.85 2.14
N ARG A 337 -1.73 -8.58 1.98
CA ARG A 337 -2.23 -7.39 1.28
C ARG A 337 -1.69 -6.10 1.90
N LEU A 338 -1.70 -6.01 3.23
CA LEU A 338 -1.22 -4.83 3.96
C LEU A 338 0.31 -4.65 3.87
N LEU A 339 1.06 -5.72 3.58
CA LEU A 339 2.51 -5.67 3.37
C LEU A 339 2.92 -5.24 1.97
N VAL A 340 2.07 -5.35 0.95
CA VAL A 340 2.43 -5.00 -0.44
C VAL A 340 2.94 -3.55 -0.57
N PRO A 341 2.34 -2.53 0.08
CA PRO A 341 2.86 -1.16 0.03
C PRO A 341 4.13 -0.93 0.85
N VAL A 342 4.56 -1.90 1.66
CA VAL A 342 5.71 -1.80 2.57
C VAL A 342 7.01 -2.05 1.81
N LEU A 343 7.43 -1.08 1.00
CA LEU A 343 8.57 -1.20 0.08
C LEU A 343 9.88 -1.67 0.72
N LEU A 344 10.05 -1.50 2.04
CA LEU A 344 11.20 -2.02 2.79
C LEU A 344 11.36 -3.54 2.62
N THR A 345 10.27 -4.30 2.58
CA THR A 345 10.29 -5.78 2.44
C THR A 345 10.65 -6.20 1.02
N LEU A 346 10.45 -5.34 0.02
CA LEU A 346 10.73 -5.63 -1.39
C LEU A 346 12.11 -5.13 -1.84
N LEU A 347 12.71 -4.23 -1.05
CA LEU A 347 13.93 -3.52 -1.40
C LEU A 347 15.14 -4.45 -1.67
N PRO A 348 15.43 -5.50 -0.86
CA PRO A 348 16.57 -6.37 -1.11
C PRO A 348 16.50 -7.07 -2.47
N ALA A 349 15.30 -7.59 -2.82
CA ALA A 349 15.08 -8.27 -4.08
C ALA A 349 15.20 -7.30 -5.27
N ALA A 350 14.69 -6.07 -5.13
CA ALA A 350 14.83 -5.04 -6.15
C ALA A 350 16.29 -4.62 -6.39
N ILE A 351 17.07 -4.43 -5.32
CA ILE A 351 18.51 -4.11 -5.43
C ILE A 351 19.26 -5.28 -6.07
N ALA A 352 18.99 -6.52 -5.64
CA ALA A 352 19.61 -7.71 -6.20
C ALA A 352 19.32 -7.84 -7.71
N ALA A 353 18.06 -7.64 -8.12
CA ALA A 353 17.67 -7.64 -9.53
C ALA A 353 18.28 -6.48 -10.32
N GLY A 354 18.40 -5.28 -9.73
CA GLY A 354 19.06 -4.13 -10.37
C GLY A 354 20.55 -4.35 -10.65
N ARG A 355 21.23 -5.11 -9.79
CA ARG A 355 22.66 -5.47 -9.92
C ARG A 355 22.91 -6.71 -10.77
N ALA A 356 21.92 -7.59 -10.91
CA ALA A 356 22.05 -8.83 -11.67
C ALA A 356 22.19 -8.58 -13.19
N ARG A 357 22.63 -9.63 -13.91
CA ARG A 357 22.58 -9.62 -15.38
C ARG A 357 21.12 -9.50 -15.84
N PRO A 358 20.80 -8.73 -16.89
CA PRO A 358 19.41 -8.48 -17.30
C PRO A 358 18.57 -9.74 -17.50
N ARG A 359 19.14 -10.80 -18.08
CA ARG A 359 18.45 -12.09 -18.26
C ARG A 359 18.06 -12.74 -16.93
N VAL A 360 18.96 -12.70 -15.94
CA VAL A 360 18.69 -13.26 -14.61
C VAL A 360 17.62 -12.44 -13.91
N ALA A 361 17.73 -11.11 -13.92
CA ALA A 361 16.73 -10.23 -13.32
C ALA A 361 15.33 -10.46 -13.93
N VAL A 362 15.24 -10.52 -15.27
CA VAL A 362 13.97 -10.74 -15.97
C VAL A 362 13.39 -12.11 -15.63
N LEU A 363 14.20 -13.18 -15.64
CA LEU A 363 13.72 -14.52 -15.30
C LEU A 363 13.25 -14.62 -13.84
N SER A 364 14.00 -14.05 -12.89
CA SER A 364 13.61 -14.03 -11.48
C SER A 364 12.33 -13.24 -11.25
N ILE A 365 12.18 -12.06 -11.86
CA ILE A 365 10.96 -11.26 -11.76
C ILE A 365 9.78 -11.96 -12.45
N ALA A 366 10.01 -12.63 -13.59
CA ALA A 366 8.97 -13.39 -14.28
C ALA A 366 8.49 -14.60 -13.46
N ALA A 367 9.40 -15.34 -12.82
CA ALA A 367 9.04 -16.44 -11.93
C ALA A 367 8.25 -15.95 -10.71
N TRP A 368 8.72 -14.86 -10.08
CA TRP A 368 7.99 -14.17 -9.01
C TRP A 368 6.60 -13.73 -9.46
N ALA A 369 6.50 -13.13 -10.65
CA ALA A 369 5.24 -12.67 -11.21
C ALA A 369 4.29 -13.81 -11.54
N ALA A 370 4.78 -14.92 -12.09
CA ALA A 370 3.95 -16.08 -12.40
C ALA A 370 3.23 -16.59 -11.13
N PHE A 371 3.96 -16.73 -10.03
CA PHE A 371 3.37 -17.10 -8.75
C PHE A 371 2.46 -16.01 -8.18
N GLY A 372 2.95 -14.78 -8.03
CA GLY A 372 2.22 -13.74 -7.32
C GLY A 372 0.95 -13.29 -8.03
N LEU A 373 0.96 -13.23 -9.37
CA LEU A 373 -0.23 -12.91 -10.15
C LEU A 373 -1.26 -14.04 -10.09
N TRP A 374 -0.85 -15.29 -10.25
CA TRP A 374 -1.75 -16.43 -10.06
C TRP A 374 -2.32 -16.48 -8.64
N TYR A 375 -1.48 -16.35 -7.63
CA TYR A 375 -1.87 -16.40 -6.23
C TYR A 375 -2.90 -15.32 -5.87
N GLY A 376 -2.69 -14.08 -6.35
CA GLY A 376 -3.66 -13.01 -6.16
C GLY A 376 -5.02 -13.31 -6.79
N ALA A 377 -5.05 -13.85 -8.01
CA ALA A 377 -6.30 -14.23 -8.65
C ALA A 377 -6.98 -15.40 -7.93
N TYR A 378 -6.21 -16.43 -7.56
CA TYR A 378 -6.68 -17.60 -6.82
C TYR A 378 -7.38 -17.20 -5.51
N LEU A 379 -6.80 -16.27 -4.76
CA LEU A 379 -7.41 -15.81 -3.49
C LEU A 379 -8.73 -15.07 -3.68
N VAL A 380 -9.00 -14.51 -4.87
CA VAL A 380 -10.25 -13.79 -5.18
C VAL A 380 -11.31 -14.70 -5.81
N THR A 381 -10.89 -15.78 -6.47
CA THR A 381 -11.81 -16.68 -7.18
C THR A 381 -12.10 -17.96 -6.39
N VAL A 382 -11.06 -18.71 -6.03
CA VAL A 382 -11.19 -20.08 -5.51
C VAL A 382 -11.22 -20.12 -3.98
N TRP A 383 -10.51 -19.21 -3.33
CA TRP A 383 -10.46 -19.19 -1.87
C TRP A 383 -11.74 -18.56 -1.30
N PRO A 384 -12.49 -19.24 -0.42
CA PRO A 384 -13.81 -18.78 0.01
C PRO A 384 -13.77 -17.64 1.05
N TYR A 385 -12.58 -17.24 1.49
CA TYR A 385 -12.40 -16.21 2.53
C TYR A 385 -11.82 -14.91 1.95
N THR A 386 -11.98 -13.81 2.68
CA THR A 386 -11.69 -12.45 2.22
C THR A 386 -10.19 -12.16 1.97
N LEU A 387 -9.85 -11.01 1.36
CA LEU A 387 -8.49 -10.45 1.29
C LEU A 387 -8.33 -9.21 2.16
#